data_AF-A0A355WHP6-F1
#
_entry.id   AF-A0A355WHP6-F1
#
_cell.length_a   1.000
_cell.length_b   1.000
_cell.length_c   1.000
_cell.angle_alpha   90.00
_cell.angle_beta   90.00
_cell.angle_gamma   90.00
#
_symmetry.space_group_name_H-M   'P 1'
#
loop_
_entity.id
_entity.type
_entity.pdbx_description
1 polymer ?
#
loop_
_entity_poly.entity_id
_entity_poly.type
_entity_poly.pdbx_seq_one_letter_code
_entity_poly.pdbx_strand_id
1 'polypeptide(L)'
;EWGAKGGKNPREIAYRPARVLMQDFTGVPAVVDLAAMRDGIIGLGGDANKINPLTPVDLVIDHSVMIDEFGTPRAFQMNVDREYERNMERYTFLKWGQSAFNNFRVVPPGTGICHQVNLEYLSQTVWTDKDQNGAEVAYPDTLVGTDSHTTMVNGLAVLGWGVGGIE
;
A
#
# COMPACT_ATOMS: atom_id res chain seq x y z
N GLU A 1 4.33 -32.97 -0.33
CA GLU A 1 4.60 -33.08 1.13
C GLU A 1 3.81 -32.11 2.01
N TRP A 2 3.73 -30.81 1.69
CA TRP A 2 3.03 -29.81 2.52
C TRP A 2 1.57 -30.17 2.86
N GLY A 3 0.76 -30.56 1.87
CA GLY A 3 -0.62 -31.03 2.08
C GLY A 3 -0.70 -32.30 2.94
N ALA A 4 0.29 -33.20 2.83
CA ALA A 4 0.35 -34.41 3.66
C ALA A 4 0.77 -34.13 5.11
N LYS A 5 1.39 -32.97 5.39
CA LYS A 5 1.80 -32.52 6.72
C LYS A 5 0.79 -31.56 7.37
N GLY A 6 -0.45 -31.52 6.87
CA GLY A 6 -1.51 -30.67 7.42
C GLY A 6 -1.21 -29.17 7.33
N GLY A 7 -0.58 -28.74 6.23
CA GLY A 7 -0.20 -27.34 6.03
C GLY A 7 1.05 -26.91 6.78
N LYS A 8 1.71 -27.81 7.51
CA LYS A 8 2.95 -27.51 8.23
C LYS A 8 4.17 -27.73 7.34
N ASN A 9 5.01 -26.71 7.21
CA ASN A 9 6.33 -26.81 6.63
C ASN A 9 7.38 -26.49 7.70
N PRO A 10 8.29 -27.40 8.06
CA PRO A 10 9.36 -27.11 9.02
C PRO A 10 10.45 -26.19 8.44
N ARG A 11 10.31 -25.75 7.18
CA ARG A 11 11.25 -24.86 6.50
C ARG A 11 10.59 -23.53 6.21
N GLU A 12 11.28 -22.45 6.55
CA GLU A 12 10.94 -21.10 6.13
C GLU A 12 11.12 -20.96 4.61
N ILE A 13 10.27 -20.14 4.00
CA ILE A 13 10.30 -19.85 2.58
C ILE A 13 10.39 -18.34 2.42
N ALA A 14 11.38 -17.89 1.64
CA ALA A 14 11.45 -16.50 1.24
C ALA A 14 10.36 -16.21 0.20
N TYR A 15 9.58 -15.16 0.45
CA TYR A 15 8.53 -14.71 -0.45
C TYR A 15 8.74 -13.24 -0.80
N ARG A 16 8.57 -12.88 -2.07
CA ARG A 16 8.69 -11.50 -2.57
C ARG A 16 7.41 -11.16 -3.32
N PRO A 17 6.54 -10.33 -2.75
CA PRO A 17 5.32 -9.92 -3.43
C PRO A 17 5.62 -9.02 -4.63
N ALA A 18 4.68 -8.95 -5.58
CA ALA A 18 4.78 -8.08 -6.75
C ALA A 18 4.54 -6.61 -6.42
N ARG A 19 3.81 -6.31 -5.33
CA ARG A 19 3.49 -4.97 -4.84
C ARG A 19 3.05 -4.98 -3.36
N VAL A 20 2.88 -3.79 -2.79
CA VAL A 20 2.36 -3.57 -1.44
C VAL A 20 1.12 -2.68 -1.49
N LEU A 21 0.11 -3.00 -0.68
CA LEU A 21 -1.09 -2.17 -0.48
C LEU A 21 -1.09 -1.57 0.93
N MET A 22 -1.36 -0.29 1.05
CA MET A 22 -1.40 0.42 2.33
C MET A 22 -2.69 1.21 2.48
N GLN A 23 -3.12 1.36 3.73
CA GLN A 23 -4.17 2.31 4.12
C GLN A 23 -3.57 3.43 4.96
N ASP A 24 -4.26 4.55 5.15
CA ASP A 24 -3.65 5.78 5.68
C ASP A 24 -3.22 5.73 7.15
N PHE A 25 -3.81 4.92 8.03
CA PHE A 25 -3.38 4.77 9.42
C PHE A 25 -2.07 4.00 9.57
N THR A 26 -1.80 3.00 8.73
CA THR A 26 -0.52 2.25 8.72
C THR A 26 0.46 2.81 7.71
N GLY A 27 -0.02 3.50 6.68
CA GLY A 27 0.78 4.10 5.63
C GLY A 27 1.53 5.35 6.09
N VAL A 28 0.90 6.21 6.88
CA VAL A 28 1.58 7.38 7.46
C VAL A 28 2.83 6.99 8.27
N PRO A 29 2.78 6.08 9.27
CA PRO A 29 3.97 5.71 10.02
C PRO A 29 5.04 5.07 9.15
N ALA A 30 4.69 4.27 8.14
CA ALA A 30 5.69 3.71 7.23
C ALA A 30 6.42 4.78 6.39
N VAL A 31 5.70 5.82 5.92
CA VAL A 31 6.32 6.94 5.21
C VAL A 31 7.21 7.77 6.15
N VAL A 32 6.82 7.91 7.43
CA VAL A 32 7.66 8.51 8.48
C VAL A 32 8.93 7.68 8.68
N ASP A 33 8.83 6.35 8.74
CA ASP A 33 9.99 5.47 8.89
C ASP A 33 10.94 5.58 7.69
N LEU A 34 10.43 5.62 6.46
CA LEU A 34 11.24 5.85 5.27
C LEU A 34 11.94 7.21 5.31
N ALA A 35 11.26 8.27 5.77
CA ALA A 35 11.86 9.59 5.95
C ALA A 35 12.96 9.56 7.02
N ALA A 36 12.71 8.94 8.17
CA ALA A 36 13.68 8.80 9.26
C ALA A 36 14.90 7.95 8.83
N MET A 37 14.70 6.90 8.03
CA MET A 37 15.77 6.09 7.45
C MET A 37 16.64 6.90 6.48
N ARG A 38 16.05 7.84 5.73
CA ARG A 38 16.81 8.78 4.88
C ARG A 38 17.69 9.71 5.71
N ASP A 39 17.15 10.26 6.79
CA ASP A 39 17.95 11.10 7.70
C ASP A 39 19.06 10.27 8.38
N GLY A 40 18.75 9.04 8.79
CA GLY A 40 19.71 8.13 9.40
C GLY A 40 20.86 7.76 8.46
N ILE A 41 20.59 7.43 7.20
CA ILE A 41 21.65 7.07 6.24
C ILE A 41 22.52 8.27 5.88
N ILE A 42 21.96 9.48 5.81
CA ILE A 42 22.72 10.73 5.63
C ILE A 42 23.66 10.95 6.82
N GLY A 43 23.18 10.76 8.04
CA GLY A 43 23.99 10.88 9.26
C GLY A 43 25.18 9.92 9.31
N LEU A 44 25.08 8.80 8.59
CA LEU A 44 26.15 7.80 8.42
C LEU A 44 27.03 8.06 7.17
N GLY A 45 26.80 9.15 6.43
CA GLY A 45 27.54 9.50 5.21
C GLY A 45 27.13 8.72 3.97
N GLY A 46 25.96 8.06 3.98
CA GLY A 46 25.40 7.34 2.85
C GLY A 46 24.43 8.18 2.01
N ASP A 47 23.90 7.56 0.95
CA ASP A 47 22.99 8.20 0.00
C ASP A 47 21.52 7.93 0.34
N ALA A 48 20.76 8.99 0.62
CA ALA A 48 19.33 8.93 0.93
C ALA A 48 18.49 8.28 -0.17
N ASN A 49 18.91 8.39 -1.44
CA ASN A 49 18.16 7.82 -2.56
C ASN A 49 18.15 6.28 -2.54
N LYS A 50 19.05 5.65 -1.77
CA LYS A 50 19.02 4.20 -1.55
C LYS A 50 17.85 3.76 -0.69
N ILE A 51 17.25 4.68 0.07
CA ILE A 51 16.01 4.42 0.82
C ILE A 51 14.84 4.75 -0.09
N ASN A 52 14.31 3.72 -0.74
CA ASN A 52 13.16 3.78 -1.61
C ASN A 52 12.43 2.43 -1.63
N PRO A 53 11.10 2.40 -1.78
CA PRO A 53 10.39 1.16 -2.08
C PRO A 53 10.95 0.45 -3.31
N LEU A 54 11.24 -0.85 -3.17
CA LEU A 54 11.77 -1.67 -4.25
C LEU A 54 10.68 -2.19 -5.19
N THR A 55 9.45 -2.24 -4.71
CA THR A 55 8.26 -2.72 -5.41
C THR A 55 7.19 -1.61 -5.39
N PRO A 56 6.24 -1.60 -6.34
CA PRO A 56 5.10 -0.68 -6.28
C PRO A 56 4.37 -0.72 -4.95
N VAL A 57 4.07 0.46 -4.42
CA VAL A 57 3.30 0.67 -3.20
C VAL A 57 2.13 1.58 -3.51
N ASP A 58 0.93 1.09 -3.22
CA ASP A 58 -0.31 1.84 -3.36
C ASP A 58 -0.87 2.15 -1.97
N LEU A 59 -0.94 3.42 -1.61
CA LEU A 59 -1.57 3.88 -0.38
C LEU A 59 -2.94 4.45 -0.68
N VAL A 60 -4.00 3.87 -0.12
CA VAL A 60 -5.37 4.36 -0.24
C VAL A 60 -5.78 5.10 1.02
N ILE A 61 -6.32 6.31 0.87
CA ILE A 61 -6.86 7.09 1.98
C ILE A 61 -8.36 6.79 2.10
N ASP A 62 -8.73 6.00 3.11
CA ASP A 62 -10.10 5.57 3.32
C ASP A 62 -10.51 5.43 4.80
N HIS A 63 -9.58 5.49 5.75
CA HIS A 63 -9.85 5.36 7.19
C HIS A 63 -10.07 6.71 7.90
N SER A 64 -10.06 7.83 7.17
CA SER A 64 -10.15 9.17 7.74
C SER A 64 -11.52 9.84 7.67
N VAL A 65 -12.42 9.39 6.78
CA VAL A 65 -13.79 9.94 6.67
C VAL A 65 -14.58 9.54 7.92
N MET A 66 -15.28 10.52 8.49
CA MET A 66 -16.29 10.28 9.54
C MET A 66 -17.67 10.71 9.07
N ILE A 67 -18.71 10.07 9.59
CA ILE A 67 -20.11 10.43 9.32
C ILE A 67 -20.52 11.55 10.28
N ASP A 68 -20.22 12.80 9.89
CA ASP A 68 -20.63 14.01 10.62
C ASP A 68 -22.07 14.42 10.30
N GLU A 69 -22.47 14.26 9.04
CA GLU A 69 -23.83 14.45 8.54
C GLU A 69 -24.30 13.21 7.76
N PHE A 70 -25.59 12.91 7.82
CA PHE A 70 -26.20 11.78 7.13
C PHE A 70 -27.63 12.12 6.67
N GLY A 71 -28.13 11.39 5.67
CA GLY A 71 -29.54 11.45 5.25
C GLY A 71 -29.94 12.71 4.46
N THR A 72 -28.99 13.54 4.03
CA THR A 72 -29.25 14.74 3.22
C THR A 72 -28.42 14.72 1.93
N PRO A 73 -28.86 15.39 0.84
CA PRO A 73 -28.08 15.49 -0.39
C PRO A 73 -26.71 16.17 -0.22
N ARG A 74 -26.51 16.97 0.83
CA ARG A 74 -25.24 17.66 1.12
C ARG A 74 -24.29 16.87 2.02
N ALA A 75 -24.74 15.74 2.59
CA ALA A 75 -23.99 14.98 3.59
C ALA A 75 -22.61 14.53 3.08
N PHE A 76 -22.53 14.05 1.84
CA PHE A 76 -21.27 13.61 1.24
C PHE A 76 -20.24 14.74 1.20
N GLN A 77 -20.59 15.88 0.60
CA GLN A 77 -19.68 17.02 0.48
C GLN A 77 -19.23 17.51 1.85
N MET A 78 -20.16 17.64 2.82
CA MET A 78 -19.82 18.12 4.16
C MET A 78 -18.89 17.17 4.92
N ASN A 79 -19.06 15.86 4.78
CA ASN A 79 -18.18 14.88 5.43
C ASN A 79 -16.77 14.91 4.81
N VAL A 80 -16.66 15.03 3.49
CA VAL A 80 -15.39 15.17 2.78
C VAL A 80 -14.69 16.47 3.15
N ASP A 81 -15.40 17.60 3.19
CA ASP A 81 -14.80 18.90 3.57
C ASP A 81 -14.24 18.87 5.00
N ARG A 82 -14.99 18.27 5.94
CA ARG A 82 -14.53 18.10 7.33
C ARG A 82 -13.35 17.15 7.46
N GLU A 83 -13.32 16.09 6.66
CA GLU A 83 -12.18 15.18 6.61
C GLU A 83 -10.91 15.93 6.20
N TYR A 84 -10.97 16.75 5.14
CA TYR A 84 -9.86 17.58 4.69
C TYR A 84 -9.42 18.59 5.74
N GLU A 85 -10.36 19.25 6.42
CA GLU A 85 -10.07 20.20 7.50
C GLU A 85 -9.28 19.53 8.64
N ARG A 86 -9.68 18.31 9.03
CA ARG A 86 -9.07 17.57 10.15
C ARG A 86 -7.74 16.91 9.82
N ASN A 87 -7.53 16.50 8.57
CA ASN A 87 -6.39 15.66 8.17
C ASN A 87 -5.42 16.35 7.21
N MET A 88 -5.52 17.68 7.04
CA MET A 88 -4.71 18.45 6.08
C MET A 88 -3.20 18.16 6.20
N GLU A 89 -2.66 18.10 7.42
CA GLU A 89 -1.23 17.82 7.65
C GLU A 89 -0.85 16.42 7.17
N ARG A 90 -1.66 15.41 7.51
CA ARG A 90 -1.45 14.01 7.08
C ARG A 90 -1.47 13.91 5.56
N TYR A 91 -2.42 14.56 4.89
CA TYR A 91 -2.51 14.51 3.42
C TYR A 91 -1.37 15.26 2.73
N THR A 92 -0.95 16.39 3.32
CA THR A 92 0.23 17.12 2.83
C THR A 92 1.48 16.24 2.94
N PHE A 93 1.64 15.54 4.06
CA PHE A 93 2.76 14.61 4.27
C PHE A 93 2.73 13.43 3.30
N LEU A 94 1.58 12.78 3.09
CA LEU A 94 1.45 11.68 2.13
C LEU A 94 1.67 12.14 0.69
N LYS A 95 1.20 13.35 0.33
CA LYS A 95 1.44 13.95 -0.98
C LYS A 95 2.92 14.27 -1.20
N TRP A 96 3.62 14.72 -0.16
CA TRP A 96 5.09 14.82 -0.19
C TRP A 96 5.72 13.44 -0.42
N GLY A 97 5.29 12.41 0.30
CA GLY A 97 5.78 11.03 0.15
C GLY A 97 5.67 10.52 -1.29
N GLN A 98 4.54 10.77 -1.95
CA GLN A 98 4.35 10.45 -3.39
C GLN A 98 5.36 11.12 -4.31
N SER A 99 5.78 12.35 -4.00
CA SER A 99 6.82 13.04 -4.78
C SER A 99 8.24 12.65 -4.40
N ALA A 100 8.45 12.18 -3.16
CA ALA A 100 9.77 11.92 -2.59
C ALA A 100 10.27 10.49 -2.83
N PHE A 101 9.37 9.53 -3.07
CA PHE A 101 9.68 8.12 -3.28
C PHE A 101 9.22 7.65 -4.65
N ASN A 102 10.10 6.94 -5.37
CA ASN A 102 9.72 6.21 -6.57
C ASN A 102 8.84 5.02 -6.20
N ASN A 103 8.00 4.57 -7.14
CA ASN A 103 7.11 3.43 -6.95
C ASN A 103 6.07 3.62 -5.82
N PHE A 104 5.82 4.85 -5.39
CA PHE A 104 4.84 5.16 -4.36
C PHE A 104 3.69 5.98 -4.93
N ARG A 105 2.47 5.46 -4.84
CA ARG A 105 1.25 6.12 -5.31
C ARG A 105 0.27 6.28 -4.15
N VAL A 106 -0.39 7.44 -4.10
CA VAL A 106 -1.42 7.79 -3.13
C VAL A 106 -2.75 7.97 -3.84
N VAL A 107 -3.73 7.17 -3.46
CA VAL A 107 -5.13 7.33 -3.88
C VAL A 107 -5.81 8.28 -2.90
N PRO A 108 -6.37 9.42 -3.36
CA PRO A 108 -6.92 10.46 -2.50
C PRO A 108 -8.23 10.02 -1.81
N PRO A 109 -8.63 10.71 -0.73
CA PRO A 109 -9.88 10.44 -0.03
C PRO A 109 -11.09 10.61 -0.96
N GLY A 110 -12.19 9.92 -0.62
CA GLY A 110 -13.45 9.96 -1.39
C GLY A 110 -13.44 9.15 -2.69
N THR A 111 -12.35 8.44 -3.00
CA THR A 111 -12.25 7.58 -4.20
C THR A 111 -12.90 6.20 -3.99
N GLY A 112 -12.95 5.73 -2.74
CA GLY A 112 -13.45 4.41 -2.38
C GLY A 112 -12.68 3.83 -1.20
N ILE A 113 -12.99 2.58 -0.83
CA ILE A 113 -12.27 1.84 0.21
C ILE A 113 -11.12 1.02 -0.39
N CYS A 114 -10.06 0.82 0.38
CA CYS A 114 -8.78 0.24 -0.01
C CYS A 114 -8.94 -1.05 -0.84
N HIS A 115 -9.74 -1.99 -0.34
CA HIS A 115 -9.91 -3.30 -0.99
C HIS A 115 -10.79 -3.26 -2.23
N GLN A 116 -11.78 -2.36 -2.27
CA GLN A 116 -12.62 -2.18 -3.46
C GLN A 116 -11.83 -1.52 -4.59
N VAL A 117 -11.09 -0.46 -4.29
CA VAL A 117 -10.17 0.19 -5.23
C VAL A 117 -9.11 -0.80 -5.71
N ASN A 118 -8.61 -1.66 -4.82
CA ASN A 118 -7.68 -2.71 -5.19
C ASN A 118 -8.26 -3.69 -6.21
N LEU A 119 -9.50 -4.17 -5.99
CA LEU A 119 -10.17 -5.09 -6.91
C LEU A 119 -10.51 -4.44 -8.27
N GLU A 120 -11.01 -3.22 -8.24
CA GLU A 120 -11.59 -2.58 -9.43
C GLU A 120 -10.56 -1.83 -10.29
N TYR A 121 -9.42 -1.44 -9.71
CA TYR A 121 -8.48 -0.53 -10.38
C TYR A 121 -7.00 -0.92 -10.25
N LEU A 122 -6.53 -1.35 -9.06
CA LEU A 122 -5.09 -1.55 -8.84
C LEU A 122 -4.59 -2.95 -9.25
N SER A 123 -5.44 -3.97 -9.10
CA SER A 123 -5.07 -5.36 -9.39
C SER A 123 -4.96 -5.61 -10.89
N GLN A 124 -3.89 -6.29 -11.31
CA GLN A 124 -3.63 -6.57 -12.72
C GLN A 124 -3.78 -8.04 -13.10
N THR A 125 -3.85 -8.94 -12.11
CA THR A 125 -3.76 -10.41 -12.26
C THR A 125 -2.43 -10.88 -12.84
N VAL A 126 -1.90 -10.25 -13.88
CA VAL A 126 -0.58 -10.48 -14.48
C VAL A 126 0.11 -9.13 -14.67
N TRP A 127 1.32 -9.01 -14.11
CA TRP A 127 2.21 -7.88 -14.35
C TRP A 127 3.21 -8.21 -15.45
N THR A 128 3.75 -7.17 -16.08
CA THR A 128 4.85 -7.27 -17.03
C THR A 128 5.99 -6.34 -16.63
N ASP A 129 7.22 -6.83 -16.68
CA ASP A 129 8.43 -6.02 -16.45
C ASP A 129 9.62 -6.57 -17.26
N LYS A 130 10.77 -5.91 -17.21
CA LYS A 130 12.03 -6.38 -17.77
C LYS A 130 12.84 -7.12 -16.70
N ASP A 131 13.29 -8.34 -17.02
CA ASP A 131 14.16 -9.09 -16.12
C ASP A 131 15.59 -8.50 -16.06
N GLN A 132 16.47 -9.10 -15.25
CA GLN A 132 17.87 -8.70 -15.14
C GLN A 132 18.67 -8.73 -16.47
N ASN A 133 18.15 -9.36 -17.52
CA ASN A 133 18.76 -9.44 -18.85
C ASN A 133 18.06 -8.51 -19.86
N GLY A 134 17.05 -7.74 -19.43
CA GLY A 134 16.25 -6.87 -20.29
C GLY A 134 15.19 -7.61 -21.11
N ALA A 135 14.92 -8.89 -20.84
CA ALA A 135 13.86 -9.64 -21.48
C ALA A 135 12.51 -9.29 -20.85
N GLU A 136 11.46 -9.19 -21.67
CA GLU A 136 10.10 -8.98 -21.16
C GLU A 136 9.61 -10.25 -20.47
N VAL A 137 9.19 -10.10 -19.22
CA VAL A 137 8.64 -11.20 -18.42
C VAL A 137 7.25 -10.83 -17.93
N ALA A 138 6.36 -11.82 -17.94
CA ALA A 138 5.06 -11.74 -17.32
C ALA A 138 5.07 -12.57 -16.03
N TYR A 139 4.49 -12.06 -14.95
CA TYR A 139 4.47 -12.71 -13.65
C TYR A 139 3.15 -12.44 -12.93
N PRO A 140 2.69 -13.34 -12.04
CA PRO A 140 1.41 -13.18 -11.37
C PRO A 140 1.42 -11.95 -10.45
N ASP A 141 0.29 -11.26 -10.41
CA ASP A 141 0.04 -10.26 -9.37
C ASP A 141 -0.03 -10.94 -8.01
N THR A 142 0.74 -10.41 -7.08
CA THR A 142 0.73 -10.84 -5.68
C THR A 142 1.02 -9.65 -4.78
N LEU A 143 0.43 -9.61 -3.60
CA LEU A 143 0.67 -8.51 -2.66
C LEU A 143 0.62 -8.92 -1.21
N VAL A 144 1.31 -8.14 -0.39
CA VAL A 144 0.98 -8.02 1.03
C VAL A 144 0.37 -6.65 1.25
N GLY A 145 -0.48 -6.52 2.26
CA GLY A 145 -1.06 -5.23 2.60
C GLY A 145 -1.11 -5.00 4.10
N THR A 146 -1.07 -3.74 4.51
CA THR A 146 -1.11 -3.37 5.93
C THR A 146 -2.54 -3.31 6.50
N ASP A 147 -3.40 -4.18 5.98
CA ASP A 147 -4.79 -4.36 6.38
C ASP A 147 -5.18 -5.85 6.26
N SER A 148 -5.92 -6.38 7.24
CA SER A 148 -6.29 -7.80 7.32
C SER A 148 -7.19 -8.27 6.17
N HIS A 149 -7.99 -7.38 5.58
CA HIS A 149 -8.89 -7.70 4.47
C HIS A 149 -8.21 -7.67 3.11
N THR A 150 -6.88 -7.48 3.04
CA THR A 150 -6.11 -7.63 1.79
C THR A 150 -6.38 -8.97 1.10
N THR A 151 -6.76 -9.99 1.88
CA THR A 151 -7.21 -11.30 1.38
C THR A 151 -8.42 -11.26 0.43
N MET A 152 -9.18 -10.16 0.39
CA MET A 152 -10.32 -9.98 -0.53
C MET A 152 -9.89 -10.12 -1.99
N VAL A 153 -8.67 -9.68 -2.33
CA VAL A 153 -8.12 -9.74 -3.69
C VAL A 153 -7.91 -11.17 -4.21
N ASN A 154 -7.87 -12.17 -3.31
CA ASN A 154 -7.75 -13.58 -3.69
C ASN A 154 -8.94 -14.06 -4.55
N GLY A 155 -10.09 -13.38 -4.48
CA GLY A 155 -11.23 -13.63 -5.36
C GLY A 155 -10.94 -13.35 -6.85
N LEU A 156 -9.93 -12.54 -7.18
CA LEU A 156 -9.46 -12.24 -8.54
C LEU A 156 -8.22 -13.05 -8.95
N ALA A 157 -7.95 -14.18 -8.27
CA ALA A 157 -6.76 -15.02 -8.48
C ALA A 157 -5.42 -14.28 -8.26
N VAL A 158 -5.43 -13.22 -7.46
CA VAL A 158 -4.24 -12.49 -7.00
C VAL A 158 -3.91 -12.98 -5.61
N LEU A 159 -2.71 -13.56 -5.41
CA LEU A 159 -2.32 -14.06 -4.08
C LEU A 159 -1.95 -12.89 -3.16
N GLY A 160 -2.73 -12.67 -2.10
CA GLY A 160 -2.37 -11.69 -1.09
C GLY A 160 -3.02 -11.85 0.28
N TRP A 161 -2.39 -11.23 1.28
CA TRP A 161 -2.79 -11.28 2.68
C TRP A 161 -2.32 -10.06 3.47
N GLY A 162 -2.91 -9.87 4.65
CA GLY A 162 -2.56 -8.79 5.57
C GLY A 162 -1.29 -9.08 6.37
N VAL A 163 -0.44 -8.08 6.53
CA VAL A 163 0.76 -8.07 7.38
C VAL A 163 0.78 -6.81 8.26
N GLY A 164 1.69 -6.73 9.22
CA GLY A 164 1.93 -5.48 9.95
C GLY A 164 2.66 -4.45 9.09
N GLY A 165 2.82 -3.23 9.61
CA GLY A 165 3.48 -2.15 8.86
C GLY A 165 5.01 -2.21 8.81
N ILE A 166 5.64 -3.09 9.61
CA ILE A 166 7.11 -3.24 9.66
C ILE A 166 7.59 -4.32 8.68
N GLU A 167 6.76 -5.33 8.44
CA GLU A 167 6.99 -6.43 7.49
C GLU A 167 7.11 -5.98 6.04
#